data_AF-A0A935K2T4-F1
#
_entry.id   AF-A0A935K2T4-F1
#
_cell.length_a   1.000
_cell.length_b   1.000
_cell.length_c   1.000
_cell.angle_alpha   90.00
_cell.angle_beta   90.00
_cell.angle_gamma   90.00
#
_symmetry.space_group_name_H-M   'P 1'
#
loop_
_entity.id
_entity.type
_entity.pdbx_description
1 polymer ?
#
loop_
_entity_poly.entity_id
_entity_poly.type
_entity_poly.pdbx_seq_one_letter_code
_entity_poly.pdbx_strand_id
1 'polypeptide(L)' 'MSETLFCYCCRVHHPSEQMHRFRTRHGFRWRCRRSIEAAKCPTVDRDAFGRTQSEINRKAAEILAERIFVPLGERRLQR' A
#
# COMPACT_ATOMS: atom_id res chain seq x y z
N MET A 1 22.60 -2.38 2.54
CA MET A 1 21.14 -2.65 2.55
C MET A 1 20.45 -1.37 2.16
N SER A 2 19.56 -1.37 1.16
CA SER A 2 18.80 -0.17 0.82
C SER A 2 17.76 0.09 1.92
N GLU A 3 17.76 1.31 2.45
CA GLU A 3 16.72 1.73 3.38
C GLU A 3 15.37 1.73 2.64
N THR A 4 14.34 1.16 3.26
CA THR A 4 13.00 1.14 2.68
C THR A 4 12.01 1.87 3.57
N LEU A 5 11.07 2.57 2.95
CA LEU A 5 10.06 3.37 3.63
C LEU A 5 8.67 2.89 3.21
N PHE A 6 7.74 2.90 4.16
CA PHE A 6 6.36 2.51 3.93
C PHE A 6 5.60 3.56 3.13
N CYS A 7 5.04 3.18 1.97
CA CYS A 7 4.18 4.05 1.18
C CYS A 7 2.73 3.92 1.60
N TYR A 8 2.14 5.06 1.99
CA TYR A 8 0.74 5.11 2.41
C TYR A 8 -0.27 4.91 1.27
N CYS A 9 0.14 5.10 0.01
CA CYS A 9 -0.72 4.87 -1.16
C CYS A 9 -0.70 3.39 -1.59
N CYS A 10 0.48 2.81 -1.75
CA CYS A 10 0.66 1.44 -2.23
C CYS A 10 0.59 0.39 -1.12
N ARG A 11 0.60 0.80 0.16
CA ARG A 11 0.57 -0.08 1.34
C ARG A 11 1.71 -1.10 1.38
N VAL A 12 2.85 -0.77 0.76
CA VAL A 12 4.07 -1.58 0.70
C VAL A 12 5.30 -0.71 0.95
N HIS A 13 6.46 -1.35 1.19
CA HIS A 13 7.74 -0.66 1.34
C HIS A 13 8.41 -0.45 -0.02
N HIS A 14 9.00 0.73 -0.23
CA HIS A 14 9.83 1.04 -1.40
C HIS A 14 11.20 1.54 -0.96
N PRO A 15 12.23 1.48 -1.82
CA PRO A 15 13.51 2.13 -1.57
C PRO A 15 13.35 3.62 -1.24
N SER A 16 14.10 4.11 -0.26
CA SER A 16 14.02 5.50 0.23
C SER A 16 14.25 6.53 -0.88
N GLU A 17 15.10 6.21 -1.86
CA GLU A 17 15.37 7.03 -3.06
C GLU A 17 14.13 7.28 -3.94
N GLN A 18 13.09 6.43 -3.84
CA GLN A 18 11.85 6.53 -4.61
C GLN A 18 10.72 7.16 -3.78
N MET A 19 11.01 7.63 -2.57
CA MET A 19 10.02 8.02 -1.57
C MET A 19 10.15 9.49 -1.20
N HIS A 20 9.01 10.16 -1.05
CA HIS A 20 8.95 11.55 -0.63
C HIS A 20 7.93 11.78 0.49
N ARG A 21 8.24 12.73 1.38
CA ARG A 21 7.29 13.22 2.38
C ARG A 21 6.24 14.06 1.69
N PHE A 22 5.02 13.55 1.62
CA PHE A 22 3.88 14.23 1.05
C PHE A 22 3.05 14.89 2.16
N ARG A 23 2.74 16.18 2.00
CA ARG A 23 1.92 16.94 2.96
C ARG A 23 0.45 16.54 2.82
N THR A 24 -0.17 16.20 3.94
CA THR A 24 -1.61 15.92 4.05
C THR A 24 -2.24 16.87 5.07
N ARG A 25 -3.58 16.86 5.17
CA ARG A 25 -4.31 17.66 6.17
C ARG A 25 -3.86 17.39 7.61
N HIS A 26 -3.45 16.16 7.91
CA HIS A 26 -3.09 15.71 9.27
C HIS A 26 -1.57 15.57 9.48
N GLY A 27 -0.75 16.20 8.64
CA GLY A 27 0.71 16.12 8.71
C GLY A 27 1.34 15.43 7.50
N PHE A 28 2.54 14.90 7.65
CA PHE A 28 3.29 14.31 6.54
C PHE A 28 3.11 12.80 6.46
N ARG A 29 3.02 12.27 5.23
CA ARG A 29 3.01 10.84 4.96
C ARG A 29 4.00 10.51 3.86
N TRP A 30 4.67 9.38 3.98
CA TRP A 30 5.54 8.87 2.93
C TRP A 30 4.71 8.34 1.77
N ARG A 31 5.04 8.78 0.55
CA ARG A 31 4.45 8.32 -0.70
C ARG A 31 5.53 8.08 -1.76
N CYS A 32 5.35 7.07 -2.58
CA CYS A 32 6.29 6.78 -3.67
C CYS A 32 6.12 7.79 -4.80
N ARG A 33 7.21 8.06 -5.52
CA ARG A 33 7.26 8.95 -6.68
C ARG A 33 6.13 8.67 -7.67
N ARG A 34 5.90 7.40 -8.01
CA ARG A 34 4.80 6.95 -8.89
C ARG A 34 3.43 7.48 -8.45
N SER A 35 3.08 7.32 -7.16
CA SER A 35 1.78 7.77 -6.64
C SER A 35 1.65 9.30 -6.60
N ILE A 36 2.77 10.00 -6.47
CA ILE A 36 2.80 11.47 -6.48
C ILE A 36 2.65 11.99 -7.90
N GLU A 37 3.33 11.38 -8.87
CA GLU A 37 3.22 11.73 -10.29
C GLU A 37 1.82 11.45 -10.82
N ALA A 38 1.23 10.29 -10.50
CA ALA A 38 -0.16 9.98 -10.85
C ALA A 38 -1.17 11.00 -10.31
N ALA A 39 -0.89 11.60 -9.14
CA ALA A 39 -1.74 12.65 -8.56
C ALA A 39 -1.66 13.99 -9.30
N LYS A 40 -0.63 14.20 -10.13
CA LYS A 40 -0.47 15.40 -10.97
C LYS A 40 -1.09 15.24 -12.36
N CYS A 41 -1.41 14.02 -12.77
CA CYS A 41 -2.08 13.74 -14.05
C CYS A 41 -3.52 14.29 -14.06
N PRO A 42 -4.12 14.43 -15.26
CA PRO A 42 -5.54 14.75 -15.39
C PRO A 42 -6.42 13.84 -14.54
N THR A 43 -7.58 14.37 -14.12
CA THR A 43 -8.52 13.68 -13.22
C THR A 43 -8.85 12.25 -13.67
N VAL A 44 -9.05 12.03 -14.98
CA VAL A 44 -9.36 10.71 -15.53
C VAL A 44 -8.25 9.69 -15.26
N ASP A 45 -6.99 10.06 -15.49
CA ASP A 45 -5.83 9.19 -15.31
C ASP A 45 -5.53 8.95 -13.84
N ARG A 46 -5.66 10.00 -13.02
CA ARG A 46 -5.52 9.93 -11.57
C ARG A 46 -6.53 8.96 -10.97
N ASP A 47 -7.79 9.05 -11.39
CA ASP A 47 -8.86 8.24 -10.86
C ASP A 47 -8.75 6.78 -11.37
N ALA A 48 -8.31 6.59 -12.61
CA ALA A 48 -7.98 5.26 -13.14
C ALA A 48 -6.85 4.60 -12.33
N PHE A 49 -5.75 5.33 -12.10
CA PHE A 49 -4.67 4.87 -11.22
C PHE A 49 -5.16 4.53 -9.82
N GLY A 50 -6.01 5.38 -9.23
CA GLY A 50 -6.58 5.18 -7.90
C GLY A 50 -7.41 3.89 -7.80
N ARG A 51 -8.23 3.59 -8.81
CA ARG A 51 -9.01 2.34 -8.89
C ARG A 51 -8.09 1.13 -8.95
N THR A 52 -7.15 1.12 -9.90
CA THR A 52 -6.19 0.03 -10.05
C THR A 52 -5.36 -0.19 -8.77
N GLN A 53 -4.87 0.87 -8.13
CA GLN A 53 -4.10 0.75 -6.89
C GLN A 53 -4.95 0.20 -5.74
N SER A 54 -6.23 0.58 -5.67
CA SER A 54 -7.15 0.09 -4.64
C SER A 54 -7.45 -1.40 -4.80
N GLU A 55 -7.59 -1.88 -6.04
CA GLU A 55 -7.74 -3.31 -6.34
C GLU A 55 -6.49 -4.12 -5.96
N ILE A 56 -5.30 -3.62 -6.29
CA ILE A 56 -4.03 -4.25 -5.90
C ILE A 56 -3.93 -4.36 -4.37
N ASN A 57 -4.21 -3.26 -3.66
CA ASN A 57 -4.14 -3.22 -2.20
C ASN A 57 -5.14 -4.21 -1.56
N ARG A 58 -6.34 -4.33 -2.14
CA ARG A 58 -7.38 -5.25 -1.67
C ARG A 58 -6.95 -6.70 -1.80
N LYS A 59 -6.48 -7.10 -2.99
CA LYS A 59 -5.98 -8.46 -3.24
C LYS A 59 -4.81 -8.81 -2.32
N ALA A 60 -3.88 -7.87 -2.12
CA ALA A 60 -2.75 -8.08 -1.21
C ALA A 60 -3.21 -8.27 0.25
N ALA A 61 -4.24 -7.53 0.69
CA ALA A 61 -4.81 -7.67 2.02
C ALA A 61 -5.56 -9.00 2.20
N GLU A 62 -6.29 -9.46 1.18
CA GLU A 62 -6.96 -10.76 1.17
C GLU A 62 -5.95 -11.91 1.31
N ILE A 63 -4.90 -11.92 0.49
CA ILE A 63 -3.81 -12.92 0.57
C ILE A 63 -3.14 -12.89 1.95
N LEU A 64 -2.91 -11.71 2.51
CA LEU A 64 -2.32 -11.59 3.85
C LEU A 64 -3.27 -12.13 4.92
N ALA A 65 -4.57 -11.85 4.82
CA ALA A 65 -5.57 -12.36 5.74
C ALA A 65 -5.64 -13.89 5.70
N GLU A 66 -5.62 -14.49 4.52
CA GLU A 66 -5.58 -15.96 4.36
C GLU A 66 -4.34 -16.57 5.02
N ARG A 67 -3.18 -15.92 4.91
CA ARG A 67 -1.94 -16.40 5.55
C ARG A 67 -1.94 -16.28 7.06
N ILE A 68 -2.58 -15.24 7.60
CA ILE A 68 -2.62 -14.99 9.05
C ILE A 68 -3.71 -15.83 9.71
N PHE A 69 -4.84 -16.04 9.03
CA PHE A 69 -5.93 -16.86 9.55
C PHE A 69 -5.65 -18.35 9.34
N VAL A 70 -5.11 -18.98 10.38
CA VAL A 70 -5.19 -20.44 10.53
C VAL A 70 -6.67 -20.86 10.42
N PRO A 71 -7.01 -21.82 9.53
CA PRO A 71 -8.37 -22.32 9.40
C PRO A 71 -8.94 -22.70 10.77
N LEU A 72 -10.21 -22.36 11.01
CA LEU A 72 -10.88 -22.62 12.30
C LEU A 72 -10.78 -24.09 12.75
N GLY A 73 -10.61 -25.03 11.81
CA GLY A 73 -10.41 -26.45 12.08
C GLY A 73 -9.08 -26.81 12.75
N GLU A 74 -8.01 -26.04 12.51
CA GLU A 74 -6.65 -26.33 13.00
C GLU A 74 -6.36 -25.67 14.37
N ARG A 75 -7.21 -24.75 14.83
CA ARG A 75 -7.10 -24.10 16.15
C ARG A 75 -7.33 -25.04 17.34
N ARG A 76 -7.87 -26.25 17.12
CA ARG A 76 -8.14 -27.23 18.19
C ARG A 76 -6.94 -28.06 18.63
N LEU A 77 -5.81 -27.99 17.92
CA LEU A 77 -4.60 -28.78 18.23
C LEU A 77 -3.57 -28.03 19.10
N GLN A 78 -3.88 -26.82 19.57
CA GLN A 78 -2.98 -26.00 20.41
C GLN A 78 -3.40 -25.95 21.89
N ARG A 79 -4.18 -26.92 22.38
CA ARG A 79 -4.49 -27.08 23.81
C ARG A 79 -4.06 -28.44 24.31
#